data_AF-J9D4E1-F1
#
_entry.id   AF-J9D4E1-F1
#
_cell.length_a   1.000
_cell.length_b   1.000
_cell.length_c   1.000
_cell.angle_alpha   90.00
_cell.angle_beta   90.00
_cell.angle_gamma   90.00
#
_symmetry.space_group_name_H-M   'P 1'
#
loop_
_entity.id
_entity.type
_entity.pdbx_description
1 polymer ?
#
loop_
_entity_poly.entity_id
_entity_poly.type
_entity_poly.pdbx_seq_one_letter_code
_entity_poly.pdbx_strand_id
1 'polypeptide(L)'
;MSDTLEQQWKYCDEVIVKIMGNRNAGPFLEPVDPIKLNIPDYPEKIKHPMDLSTIQGKLTQRIYKTIDAFKDDYKLMINNCFTYNAKGTGVYKAGAELEKAFNNLMNKMPSEEAPKRRKTESTKSVEKVKRVATGSISQEDQRTCEEIINELLKPKHSLIVWPFLDPITDEIVPGYSKVIKHPTDLSTIKSKIADKVYDSKEDCYKELKTMVANCFKYNAEVKKIYDCGLELDKMIDTLFTKHKSTKDEIIAKIVDLKNKINVLNNELKIYEERLTDEERKNIVYDREYTLDERLELGNQITELNQIQTTKIAHIISKTGIHLDFVGRNEVEMDLRSLPDKCIGEIKDYLDSIKASKG
;
A
#
# COMPACT_ATOMS: atom_id res chain seq x y z
N MET A 1 -33.94 5.01 1.49
CA MET A 1 -33.84 3.77 2.29
C MET A 1 -33.76 4.22 3.74
N SER A 2 -34.46 3.58 4.68
CA SER A 2 -34.35 3.97 6.10
C SER A 2 -32.95 3.65 6.62
N ASP A 3 -32.43 4.45 7.56
CA ASP A 3 -31.13 4.21 8.20
C ASP A 3 -31.06 2.80 8.82
N THR A 4 -32.19 2.32 9.33
CA THR A 4 -32.32 0.96 9.89
C THR A 4 -32.16 -0.13 8.85
N LEU A 5 -32.73 0.04 7.65
CA LEU A 5 -32.60 -0.94 6.58
C LEU A 5 -31.16 -0.99 6.04
N GLU A 6 -30.48 0.16 5.95
CA GLU A 6 -29.05 0.18 5.59
C GLU A 6 -28.19 -0.53 6.64
N GLN A 7 -28.48 -0.34 7.93
CA GLN A 7 -27.82 -1.06 9.02
C GLN A 7 -28.06 -2.57 8.95
N GLN A 8 -29.27 -3.00 8.62
CA GLN A 8 -29.58 -4.41 8.45
C GLN A 8 -28.84 -5.03 7.26
N TRP A 9 -28.69 -4.32 6.14
CA TRP A 9 -27.88 -4.81 5.01
C TRP A 9 -26.40 -4.95 5.36
N LYS A 10 -25.83 -3.97 6.08
CA LYS A 10 -24.46 -4.09 6.61
C LYS A 10 -24.33 -5.29 7.55
N TYR A 11 -25.33 -5.51 8.39
CA TYR A 11 -25.37 -6.67 9.27
C TYR A 11 -25.43 -7.99 8.47
N CYS A 12 -26.23 -8.07 7.40
CA CYS A 12 -26.22 -9.23 6.51
C CYS A 12 -24.84 -9.50 5.90
N ASP A 13 -24.13 -8.44 5.47
CA ASP A 13 -22.77 -8.56 4.92
C ASP A 13 -21.81 -9.16 5.97
N GLU A 14 -21.90 -8.74 7.23
CA GLU A 14 -21.12 -9.33 8.32
C GLU A 14 -21.51 -10.78 8.62
N VAL A 15 -22.80 -11.10 8.59
CA VAL A 15 -23.31 -12.45 8.86
C VAL A 15 -22.78 -13.42 7.81
N ILE A 16 -22.81 -13.07 6.52
CA ILE A 16 -22.36 -13.99 5.48
C ILE A 16 -20.85 -14.25 5.58
N VAL A 17 -20.05 -13.24 5.90
CA VAL A 17 -18.60 -13.39 6.12
C VAL A 17 -18.32 -14.32 7.31
N LYS A 18 -19.02 -14.13 8.45
CA LYS A 18 -18.88 -15.00 9.63
C LYS A 18 -19.27 -16.45 9.34
N ILE A 19 -20.30 -16.66 8.52
CA ILE A 19 -20.75 -18.00 8.14
C ILE A 19 -19.75 -18.66 7.19
N MET A 20 -19.20 -17.94 6.22
CA MET A 20 -18.16 -18.46 5.32
C MET A 20 -16.86 -18.82 6.07
N GLY A 21 -16.52 -18.08 7.12
CA GLY A 21 -15.38 -18.39 7.99
C GLY A 21 -15.62 -19.54 8.98
N ASN A 22 -16.82 -20.11 9.06
CA ASN A 22 -17.13 -21.21 9.97
C ASN A 22 -16.40 -22.50 9.53
N ARG A 23 -15.81 -23.25 10.48
CA ARG A 23 -15.14 -24.54 10.19
C ARG A 23 -15.99 -25.56 9.43
N ASN A 24 -17.32 -25.47 9.55
CA ASN A 24 -18.27 -26.35 8.89
C ASN A 24 -18.67 -25.87 7.48
N ALA A 25 -18.24 -24.67 7.06
CA ALA A 25 -18.65 -24.05 5.80
C ALA A 25 -18.05 -24.70 4.55
N GLY A 26 -16.95 -25.45 4.67
CA GLY A 26 -16.17 -25.99 3.55
C GLY A 26 -17.00 -26.56 2.38
N PRO A 27 -17.95 -27.50 2.61
CA PRO A 27 -18.79 -28.08 1.56
C PRO A 27 -19.78 -27.11 0.89
N PHE A 28 -19.98 -25.93 1.45
CA PHE A 28 -21.00 -24.95 1.06
C PHE A 28 -20.38 -23.68 0.47
N LEU A 29 -19.05 -23.56 0.43
CA LEU A 29 -18.37 -22.34 0.01
C LEU A 29 -18.55 -22.05 -1.49
N GLU A 30 -18.69 -23.08 -2.32
CA GLU A 30 -18.77 -22.98 -3.78
C GLU A 30 -19.93 -23.82 -4.32
N PRO A 31 -20.39 -23.58 -5.55
CA PRO A 31 -21.34 -24.44 -6.22
C PRO A 31 -20.88 -25.90 -6.21
N VAL A 32 -21.81 -26.81 -5.94
CA VAL A 32 -21.54 -28.26 -5.98
C VAL A 32 -21.18 -28.64 -7.42
N ASP A 33 -20.00 -29.24 -7.60
CA ASP A 33 -19.53 -29.80 -8.87
C ASP A 33 -19.78 -31.33 -8.87
N PRO A 34 -20.81 -31.80 -9.59
CA PRO A 34 -21.19 -33.21 -9.56
C PRO A 34 -20.15 -34.15 -10.17
N ILE A 35 -19.35 -33.65 -11.11
CA ILE A 35 -18.32 -34.44 -11.79
C ILE A 35 -17.13 -34.61 -10.85
N LYS A 36 -16.64 -33.50 -10.29
CA LYS A 36 -15.49 -33.50 -9.38
C LYS A 36 -15.73 -34.32 -8.12
N LEU A 37 -16.96 -34.32 -7.62
CA LEU A 37 -17.35 -35.06 -6.40
C LEU A 37 -17.86 -36.48 -6.71
N ASN A 38 -17.92 -36.87 -7.99
CA ASN A 38 -18.42 -38.17 -8.46
C ASN A 38 -19.85 -38.48 -7.95
N ILE A 39 -20.73 -37.49 -8.08
CA ILE A 39 -22.15 -37.54 -7.67
C ILE A 39 -23.06 -37.11 -8.85
N PRO A 40 -23.08 -37.86 -9.95
CA PRO A 40 -23.72 -37.44 -11.20
C PRO A 40 -25.25 -37.23 -11.08
N ASP A 41 -25.89 -37.81 -10.07
CA ASP A 41 -27.31 -37.69 -9.77
C ASP A 41 -27.68 -36.40 -9.00
N TYR A 42 -26.70 -35.58 -8.59
CA TYR A 42 -26.95 -34.33 -7.86
C TYR A 42 -27.87 -33.36 -8.62
N PRO A 43 -27.68 -33.07 -9.92
CA PRO A 43 -28.59 -32.18 -10.68
C PRO A 43 -29.99 -32.77 -10.87
N GLU A 44 -30.12 -34.09 -10.79
CA GLU A 44 -31.42 -34.76 -10.87
C GLU A 44 -32.20 -34.56 -9.57
N LYS A 45 -31.52 -34.61 -8.42
CA LYS A 45 -32.14 -34.49 -7.09
C LYS A 45 -32.29 -33.05 -6.61
N ILE A 46 -31.36 -32.17 -6.94
CA ILE A 46 -31.33 -30.77 -6.51
C ILE A 46 -31.60 -29.85 -7.69
N LYS A 47 -32.80 -29.26 -7.72
CA LYS A 47 -33.27 -28.44 -8.85
C LYS A 47 -32.83 -26.98 -8.82
N HIS A 48 -32.56 -26.46 -7.63
CA HIS A 48 -32.13 -25.08 -7.44
C HIS A 48 -30.86 -25.07 -6.58
N PRO A 49 -29.69 -25.36 -7.17
CA PRO A 49 -28.43 -25.34 -6.43
C PRO A 49 -28.17 -23.94 -5.87
N MET A 50 -27.58 -23.90 -4.67
CA MET A 50 -27.21 -22.67 -3.99
C MET A 50 -26.01 -22.95 -3.09
N ASP A 51 -25.17 -21.94 -2.91
CA ASP A 51 -23.92 -21.99 -2.17
C ASP A 51 -23.57 -20.60 -1.61
N LEU A 52 -22.61 -20.53 -0.70
CA LEU A 52 -22.26 -19.32 0.01
C LEU A 52 -21.59 -18.26 -0.88
N SER A 53 -20.80 -18.63 -1.89
CA SER A 53 -20.19 -17.63 -2.79
C SER A 53 -21.24 -16.99 -3.69
N THR A 54 -22.22 -17.77 -4.17
CA THR A 54 -23.40 -17.26 -4.88
C THR A 54 -24.23 -16.32 -4.00
N ILE A 55 -24.53 -16.73 -2.76
CA ILE A 55 -25.29 -15.91 -1.80
C ILE A 55 -24.57 -14.59 -1.51
N GLN A 56 -23.27 -14.65 -1.22
CA GLN A 56 -22.42 -13.49 -0.96
C GLN A 56 -22.38 -12.55 -2.17
N GLY A 57 -22.23 -13.10 -3.38
CA GLY A 57 -22.25 -12.33 -4.62
C GLY A 57 -23.56 -11.56 -4.81
N LYS A 58 -24.70 -12.24 -4.63
CA LYS A 58 -26.03 -11.60 -4.71
C LYS A 58 -26.23 -10.52 -3.65
N LEU A 59 -25.72 -10.75 -2.44
CA LEU A 59 -25.82 -9.79 -1.33
C LEU A 59 -24.98 -8.54 -1.59
N THR A 60 -23.73 -8.72 -2.01
CA THR A 60 -22.78 -7.63 -2.27
C THR A 60 -23.22 -6.77 -3.45
N GLN A 61 -23.76 -7.39 -4.50
CA GLN A 61 -24.32 -6.70 -5.67
C GLN A 61 -25.69 -6.07 -5.41
N ARG A 62 -26.23 -6.20 -4.19
CA ARG A 62 -27.57 -5.71 -3.80
C ARG A 62 -28.68 -6.24 -4.71
N ILE A 63 -28.54 -7.49 -5.17
CA ILE A 63 -29.55 -8.18 -6.00
C ILE A 63 -30.80 -8.50 -5.18
N TYR A 64 -30.64 -8.79 -3.87
CA TYR A 64 -31.77 -9.04 -2.99
C TYR A 64 -32.56 -7.77 -2.75
N LYS A 65 -33.86 -7.83 -3.04
CA LYS A 65 -34.80 -6.72 -2.78
C LYS A 65 -35.20 -6.62 -1.30
N THR A 66 -35.12 -7.74 -0.57
CA THR A 66 -35.48 -7.84 0.85
C THR A 66 -34.49 -8.73 1.58
N ILE A 67 -34.36 -8.53 2.90
CA ILE A 67 -33.53 -9.39 3.77
C ILE A 67 -34.07 -10.82 3.79
N ASP A 68 -35.39 -10.98 3.66
CA ASP A 68 -36.01 -12.31 3.59
C ASP A 68 -35.58 -13.07 2.34
N ALA A 69 -35.40 -12.40 1.18
CA ALA A 69 -34.86 -13.06 -0.01
C ALA A 69 -33.42 -13.58 0.20
N PHE A 70 -32.61 -12.87 0.99
CA PHE A 70 -31.28 -13.36 1.40
C PHE A 70 -31.38 -14.58 2.33
N LYS A 71 -32.28 -14.53 3.32
CA LYS A 71 -32.55 -15.65 4.22
C LYS A 71 -33.07 -16.89 3.48
N ASP A 72 -33.90 -16.69 2.46
CA ASP A 72 -34.51 -17.78 1.71
C ASP A 72 -33.49 -18.53 0.85
N ASP A 73 -32.55 -17.83 0.22
CA ASP A 73 -31.44 -18.49 -0.48
C ASP A 73 -30.52 -19.24 0.48
N TYR A 74 -30.26 -18.67 1.67
CA TYR A 74 -29.52 -19.37 2.71
C TYR A 74 -30.22 -20.67 3.15
N LYS A 75 -31.52 -20.59 3.42
CA LYS A 75 -32.34 -21.77 3.74
C LYS A 75 -32.38 -22.78 2.60
N LEU A 76 -32.45 -22.32 1.34
CA LEU A 76 -32.43 -23.19 0.17
C LEU A 76 -31.13 -24.02 0.13
N MET A 77 -29.98 -23.38 0.35
CA MET A 77 -28.69 -24.07 0.43
C MET A 77 -28.68 -25.17 1.51
N ILE A 78 -29.18 -24.85 2.71
CA ILE A 78 -29.29 -25.83 3.82
C ILE A 78 -30.29 -26.95 3.50
N ASN A 79 -31.44 -26.62 2.92
CA ASN A 79 -32.45 -27.63 2.54
C ASN A 79 -31.94 -28.56 1.44
N ASN A 80 -31.20 -28.05 0.46
CA ASN A 80 -30.53 -28.86 -0.54
C ASN A 80 -29.55 -29.84 0.09
N CYS A 81 -28.80 -29.39 1.11
CA CYS A 81 -27.92 -30.25 1.89
C CYS A 81 -28.67 -31.42 2.51
N PHE A 82 -29.77 -31.14 3.21
CA PHE A 82 -30.56 -32.18 3.90
C PHE A 82 -31.34 -33.07 2.95
N THR A 83 -31.66 -32.58 1.76
CA THR A 83 -32.32 -33.37 0.70
C THR A 83 -31.34 -34.36 0.08
N TYR A 84 -30.12 -33.92 -0.21
CA TYR A 84 -29.14 -34.76 -0.90
C TYR A 84 -28.37 -35.69 0.04
N ASN A 85 -27.97 -35.18 1.21
CA ASN A 85 -27.09 -35.90 2.13
C ASN A 85 -27.91 -36.65 3.17
N ALA A 86 -27.59 -37.93 3.36
CA ALA A 86 -28.25 -38.74 4.39
C ALA A 86 -27.97 -38.20 5.81
N LYS A 87 -28.99 -38.26 6.68
CA LYS A 87 -28.89 -37.84 8.08
C LYS A 87 -27.74 -38.58 8.78
N GLY A 88 -26.90 -37.82 9.48
CA GLY A 88 -25.76 -38.35 10.24
C GLY A 88 -24.41 -38.34 9.49
N THR A 89 -24.42 -38.12 8.18
CA THR A 89 -23.20 -37.87 7.40
C THR A 89 -22.49 -36.58 7.83
N GLY A 90 -21.20 -36.46 7.53
CA GLY A 90 -20.41 -35.28 7.88
C GLY A 90 -20.97 -33.98 7.31
N VAL A 91 -21.36 -34.00 6.02
CA VAL A 91 -21.93 -32.83 5.33
C VAL A 91 -23.31 -32.46 5.90
N TYR A 92 -24.15 -33.44 6.22
CA TYR A 92 -25.43 -33.19 6.89
C TYR A 92 -25.24 -32.52 8.27
N LYS A 93 -24.32 -33.04 9.08
CA LYS A 93 -24.01 -32.46 10.40
C LYS A 93 -23.44 -31.04 10.27
N ALA A 94 -22.57 -30.81 9.28
CA ALA A 94 -22.04 -29.49 8.98
C ALA A 94 -23.16 -28.50 8.60
N GLY A 95 -24.11 -28.92 7.76
CA GLY A 95 -25.29 -28.12 7.41
C GLY A 95 -26.15 -27.74 8.62
N ALA A 96 -26.40 -28.68 9.54
CA ALA A 96 -27.16 -28.42 10.77
C ALA A 96 -26.46 -27.40 11.70
N GLU A 97 -25.14 -27.49 11.83
CA GLU A 97 -24.36 -26.53 12.62
C GLU A 97 -24.35 -25.13 11.98
N LEU A 98 -24.26 -25.05 10.65
CA LEU A 98 -24.33 -23.78 9.92
C LEU A 98 -25.71 -23.13 10.04
N GLU A 99 -26.79 -23.91 9.89
CA GLU A 99 -28.15 -23.43 10.07
C GLU A 99 -28.36 -22.82 11.46
N LYS A 100 -27.88 -23.50 12.50
CA LYS A 100 -27.92 -22.99 13.88
C LYS A 100 -27.10 -21.71 14.02
N ALA A 101 -25.89 -21.66 13.47
CA ALA A 101 -25.04 -20.48 13.54
C ALA A 101 -25.69 -19.26 12.85
N PHE A 102 -26.28 -19.46 11.68
CA PHE A 102 -26.97 -18.41 10.93
C PHE A 102 -28.19 -17.90 11.69
N ASN A 103 -29.05 -18.79 12.17
CA ASN A 103 -30.24 -18.39 12.94
C ASN A 103 -29.86 -17.59 14.19
N ASN A 104 -28.82 -18.00 14.91
CA ASN A 104 -28.32 -17.26 16.08
C ASN A 104 -27.83 -15.85 15.74
N LEU A 105 -27.17 -15.68 14.59
CA LEU A 105 -26.71 -14.38 14.12
C LEU A 105 -27.89 -13.52 13.67
N MET A 106 -28.83 -14.07 12.90
CA MET A 106 -29.99 -13.33 12.39
C MET A 106 -30.96 -12.91 13.50
N ASN A 107 -31.06 -13.68 14.59
CA ASN A 107 -31.85 -13.30 15.77
C ASN A 107 -31.32 -12.04 16.50
N LYS A 108 -30.06 -11.67 16.29
CA LYS A 108 -29.44 -10.46 16.86
C LYS A 108 -29.50 -9.27 15.91
N MET A 109 -30.12 -9.41 14.74
CA MET A 109 -30.24 -8.32 13.78
C MET A 109 -31.06 -7.16 14.38
N PRO A 110 -30.66 -5.90 14.18
CA PRO A 110 -31.46 -4.74 14.58
C PRO A 110 -32.85 -4.81 13.95
N SER A 111 -33.92 -4.73 14.75
CA SER A 111 -35.30 -4.72 14.25
C SER A 111 -35.77 -3.30 13.93
N GLU A 112 -36.73 -3.16 13.00
CA GLU A 112 -37.40 -1.88 12.71
C GLU A 112 -38.26 -1.38 13.89
N GLU A 113 -38.64 -2.28 14.82
CA GLU A 113 -39.46 -1.97 15.98
C GLU A 113 -38.75 -2.38 17.29
N ALA A 114 -37.88 -1.51 17.81
CA ALA A 114 -37.45 -1.62 19.21
C ALA A 114 -38.15 -0.52 20.05
N PRO A 115 -38.92 -0.89 21.10
CA PRO A 115 -39.54 0.06 22.00
C PRO A 115 -38.47 0.80 22.81
N LYS A 116 -38.63 2.12 22.92
CA LYS A 116 -37.85 2.99 23.81
C LYS A 116 -37.77 2.37 25.21
N ARG A 117 -36.65 1.74 25.57
CA ARG A 117 -36.32 1.45 26.97
C ARG A 117 -35.13 2.28 27.41
N ARG A 118 -35.35 2.87 28.58
CA ARG A 118 -34.64 3.96 29.23
C ARG A 118 -33.13 3.74 29.29
N LYS A 119 -32.41 4.86 29.10
CA LYS A 119 -31.03 5.04 29.54
C LYS A 119 -30.88 4.57 30.99
N THR A 120 -30.02 3.59 31.21
CA THR A 120 -29.22 3.54 32.43
C THR A 120 -27.79 3.81 32.02
N GLU A 121 -27.37 5.04 32.31
CA GLU A 121 -25.98 5.45 32.27
C GLU A 121 -25.17 4.54 33.18
N SER A 122 -24.25 3.78 32.59
CA SER A 122 -23.02 3.39 33.25
C SER A 122 -21.88 3.89 32.38
N THR A 123 -21.47 5.11 32.69
CA THR A 123 -20.25 5.76 32.21
C THR A 123 -19.05 4.87 32.47
N LYS A 124 -18.48 4.31 31.40
CA LYS A 124 -17.03 4.15 31.29
C LYS A 124 -16.59 4.90 30.05
N SER A 125 -16.19 6.14 30.30
CA SER A 125 -15.39 6.97 29.42
C SER A 125 -14.14 6.19 29.00
N VAL A 126 -14.17 5.60 27.81
CA VAL A 126 -12.93 5.37 27.07
C VAL A 126 -12.65 6.68 26.36
N GLU A 127 -11.67 7.40 26.88
CA GLU A 127 -11.13 8.61 26.29
C GLU A 127 -10.87 8.38 24.80
N LYS A 128 -11.52 9.19 23.95
CA LYS A 128 -11.08 9.38 22.57
C LYS A 128 -9.68 9.99 22.64
N VAL A 129 -8.65 9.16 22.62
CA VAL A 129 -7.30 9.60 22.28
C VAL A 129 -7.41 10.18 20.87
N LYS A 130 -7.26 11.50 20.75
CA LYS A 130 -7.01 12.16 19.48
C LYS A 130 -5.71 11.55 18.93
N ARG A 131 -5.84 10.63 17.98
CA ARG A 131 -4.69 10.01 17.31
C ARG A 131 -3.96 11.10 16.52
N VAL A 132 -2.73 11.36 16.92
CA VAL A 132 -1.81 12.26 16.22
C VAL A 132 -1.36 11.52 14.97
N ALA A 133 -1.51 12.14 13.79
CA ALA A 133 -0.88 11.64 12.58
C ALA A 133 0.65 11.70 12.79
N THR A 134 1.29 10.55 12.92
CA THR A 134 2.74 10.42 13.12
C THR A 134 3.50 10.17 11.83
N GLY A 135 2.82 9.77 10.75
CA GLY A 135 3.46 9.44 9.48
C GLY A 135 3.79 10.68 8.63
N SER A 136 4.97 10.65 8.03
CA SER A 136 5.51 11.70 7.15
C SER A 136 5.18 11.50 5.65
N ILE A 137 4.22 10.62 5.36
CA ILE A 137 3.89 10.19 4.00
C ILE A 137 3.47 11.33 3.06
N SER A 138 4.01 11.28 1.83
CA SER A 138 3.65 12.21 0.77
C SER A 138 2.20 12.03 0.32
N GLN A 139 1.56 13.08 -0.22
CA GLN A 139 0.20 12.95 -0.77
C GLN A 139 0.13 11.94 -1.93
N GLU A 140 1.18 11.83 -2.74
CA GLU A 140 1.28 10.88 -3.86
C GLU A 140 1.32 9.42 -3.36
N ASP A 141 2.12 9.16 -2.34
CA ASP A 141 2.24 7.82 -1.74
C ASP A 141 0.99 7.45 -0.96
N GLN A 142 0.39 8.39 -0.22
CA GLN A 142 -0.87 8.19 0.49
C GLN A 142 -1.98 7.78 -0.49
N ARG A 143 -2.12 8.52 -1.60
CA ARG A 143 -3.10 8.21 -2.64
C ARG A 143 -2.83 6.84 -3.28
N THR A 144 -1.56 6.51 -3.51
CA THR A 144 -1.16 5.20 -4.03
C THR A 144 -1.62 4.07 -3.10
N CYS A 145 -1.38 4.20 -1.79
CA CYS A 145 -1.83 3.21 -0.80
C CYS A 145 -3.35 3.05 -0.81
N GLU A 146 -4.09 4.17 -0.86
CA GLU A 146 -5.55 4.19 -0.94
C GLU A 146 -6.07 3.51 -2.21
N GLU A 147 -5.46 3.76 -3.37
CA GLU A 147 -5.85 3.14 -4.64
C GLU A 147 -5.61 1.62 -4.62
N ILE A 148 -4.47 1.17 -4.07
CA ILE A 148 -4.14 -0.25 -3.93
C ILE A 148 -5.16 -0.94 -3.01
N ILE A 149 -5.36 -0.44 -1.79
CA ILE A 149 -6.26 -1.11 -0.82
C ILE A 149 -7.71 -1.14 -1.32
N ASN A 150 -8.18 -0.06 -1.96
CA ASN A 150 -9.53 -0.01 -2.50
C ASN A 150 -9.70 -0.94 -3.70
N GLU A 151 -8.68 -1.11 -4.54
CA GLU A 151 -8.72 -2.08 -5.64
C GLU A 151 -8.76 -3.52 -5.10
N LEU A 152 -7.92 -3.87 -4.12
CA LEU A 152 -7.89 -5.21 -3.50
C LEU A 152 -9.25 -5.57 -2.88
N LEU A 153 -9.93 -4.60 -2.25
CA LEU A 153 -11.22 -4.81 -1.60
C LEU A 153 -12.44 -4.80 -2.55
N LYS A 154 -12.24 -4.72 -3.87
CA LYS A 154 -13.37 -4.77 -4.82
C LYS A 154 -14.06 -6.14 -4.80
N PRO A 155 -15.39 -6.20 -4.98
CA PRO A 155 -16.15 -7.45 -4.95
C PRO A 155 -15.65 -8.54 -5.91
N LYS A 156 -15.09 -8.15 -7.06
CA LYS A 156 -14.52 -9.08 -8.04
C LYS A 156 -13.36 -9.92 -7.49
N HIS A 157 -12.73 -9.50 -6.40
CA HIS A 157 -11.63 -10.20 -5.75
C HIS A 157 -12.05 -10.95 -4.48
N SER A 158 -13.34 -10.92 -4.11
CA SER A 158 -13.86 -11.48 -2.85
C SER A 158 -13.45 -12.93 -2.60
N LEU A 159 -13.45 -13.78 -3.63
CA LEU A 159 -13.01 -15.18 -3.55
C LEU A 159 -11.53 -15.36 -3.19
N ILE A 160 -10.71 -14.33 -3.45
CA ILE A 160 -9.27 -14.32 -3.18
C ILE A 160 -9.01 -13.68 -1.81
N VAL A 161 -9.67 -12.55 -1.51
CA VAL A 161 -9.34 -11.72 -0.34
C VAL A 161 -10.03 -12.14 0.96
N TRP A 162 -11.09 -12.96 0.91
CA TRP A 162 -11.86 -13.35 2.10
C TRP A 162 -11.04 -13.86 3.31
N PRO A 163 -9.92 -14.60 3.17
CA PRO A 163 -9.13 -15.05 4.33
C PRO A 163 -8.36 -13.92 5.02
N PHE A 164 -8.24 -12.75 4.37
CA PHE A 164 -7.35 -11.67 4.75
C PHE A 164 -8.08 -10.40 5.18
N LEU A 165 -9.42 -10.42 5.22
CA LEU A 165 -10.23 -9.22 5.45
C LEU A 165 -10.08 -8.69 6.88
N ASP A 166 -10.17 -9.57 7.87
CA ASP A 166 -10.25 -9.22 9.29
C ASP A 166 -9.13 -9.87 10.10
N PRO A 167 -8.81 -9.33 11.30
CA PRO A 167 -7.78 -9.89 12.17
C PRO A 167 -8.07 -11.35 12.55
N ILE A 168 -7.07 -12.22 12.38
CA ILE A 168 -7.15 -13.61 12.82
C ILE A 168 -6.86 -13.68 14.33
N THR A 169 -7.83 -14.14 15.10
CA THR A 169 -7.67 -14.40 16.54
C THR A 169 -7.44 -15.89 16.80
N ASP A 170 -6.86 -16.22 17.96
CA ASP A 170 -6.72 -17.62 18.40
C ASP A 170 -8.08 -18.32 18.64
N GLU A 171 -9.17 -17.56 18.76
CA GLU A 171 -10.52 -18.13 18.82
C GLU A 171 -10.95 -18.70 17.45
N ILE A 172 -10.55 -18.03 16.37
CA ILE A 172 -10.87 -18.41 14.99
C ILE A 172 -9.88 -19.48 14.51
N VAL A 173 -8.60 -19.29 14.82
CA VAL A 173 -7.51 -20.19 14.42
C VAL A 173 -6.64 -20.53 15.64
N PRO A 174 -6.95 -21.60 16.39
CA PRO A 174 -6.23 -21.95 17.61
C PRO A 174 -4.73 -22.12 17.39
N GLY A 175 -3.91 -21.34 18.11
CA GLY A 175 -2.45 -21.41 18.05
C GLY A 175 -1.81 -20.50 16.99
N TYR A 176 -2.61 -19.71 16.27
CA TYR A 176 -2.13 -18.76 15.28
C TYR A 176 -1.13 -17.75 15.86
N SER A 177 -1.45 -17.14 17.01
CA SER A 177 -0.59 -16.15 17.69
C SER A 177 0.76 -16.73 18.14
N LYS A 178 0.84 -18.04 18.34
CA LYS A 178 2.09 -18.71 18.73
C LYS A 178 3.06 -18.77 17.54
N VAL A 179 2.54 -19.00 16.33
CA VAL A 179 3.31 -19.17 15.09
C VAL A 179 3.59 -17.82 14.40
N ILE A 180 2.61 -16.93 14.38
CA ILE A 180 2.65 -15.64 13.69
C ILE A 180 2.89 -14.51 14.70
N LYS A 181 4.05 -13.84 14.56
CA LYS A 181 4.49 -12.78 15.51
C LYS A 181 3.99 -11.39 15.17
N HIS A 182 3.68 -11.15 13.90
CA HIS A 182 3.21 -9.87 13.39
C HIS A 182 1.92 -10.07 12.60
N PRO A 183 0.80 -10.40 13.27
CA PRO A 183 -0.48 -10.55 12.59
C PRO A 183 -0.91 -9.22 11.98
N THR A 184 -1.42 -9.28 10.76
CA THR A 184 -1.96 -8.13 10.03
C THR A 184 -2.95 -8.64 8.99
N ASP A 185 -3.84 -7.75 8.57
CA ASP A 185 -5.00 -8.03 7.73
C ASP A 185 -5.41 -6.75 6.98
N LEU A 186 -6.27 -6.90 5.97
CA LEU A 186 -6.69 -5.80 5.10
C LEU A 186 -7.49 -4.72 5.84
N SER A 187 -8.29 -5.06 6.85
CA SER A 187 -9.01 -4.06 7.66
C SER A 187 -8.05 -3.22 8.50
N THR A 188 -7.04 -3.86 9.10
CA THR A 188 -5.99 -3.20 9.88
C THR A 188 -5.15 -2.29 8.99
N ILE A 189 -4.69 -2.78 7.84
CA ILE A 189 -3.92 -2.00 6.87
C ILE A 189 -4.75 -0.82 6.36
N LYS A 190 -6.03 -1.02 6.02
CA LYS A 190 -6.93 0.07 5.61
C LYS A 190 -7.07 1.15 6.68
N SER A 191 -7.21 0.76 7.95
CA SER A 191 -7.26 1.70 9.07
C SER A 191 -5.95 2.49 9.20
N LYS A 192 -4.80 1.81 9.05
CA LYS A 192 -3.49 2.45 9.09
C LYS A 192 -3.28 3.46 7.95
N ILE A 193 -3.73 3.13 6.74
CA ILE A 193 -3.74 4.06 5.60
C ILE A 193 -4.59 5.29 5.94
N ALA A 194 -5.82 5.10 6.44
CA ALA A 194 -6.71 6.21 6.81
C ALA A 194 -6.13 7.09 7.93
N ASP A 195 -5.45 6.48 8.89
CA ASP A 195 -4.77 7.17 10.00
C ASP A 195 -3.40 7.78 9.59
N LYS A 196 -2.98 7.62 8.33
CA LYS A 196 -1.72 8.12 7.76
C LYS A 196 -0.50 7.75 8.61
N VAL A 197 -0.43 6.50 9.06
CA VAL A 197 0.65 6.06 9.95
C VAL A 197 1.91 5.58 9.22
N TYR A 198 1.82 5.35 7.91
CA TYR A 198 2.97 4.99 7.09
C TYR A 198 3.84 6.21 6.79
N ASP A 199 5.13 5.99 6.53
CA ASP A 199 6.05 7.02 6.05
C ASP A 199 6.19 7.02 4.52
N SER A 200 5.96 5.88 3.88
CA SER A 200 6.07 5.71 2.43
C SER A 200 5.09 4.66 1.90
N LYS A 201 4.84 4.66 0.59
CA LYS A 201 4.07 3.58 -0.05
C LYS A 201 4.78 2.24 0.04
N GLU A 202 6.10 2.24 0.10
CA GLU A 202 6.93 1.05 0.31
C GLU A 202 6.65 0.41 1.68
N ASP A 203 6.36 1.18 2.72
CA ASP A 203 6.02 0.63 4.04
C ASP A 203 4.63 0.00 4.07
N CYS A 204 3.65 0.62 3.40
CA CYS A 204 2.34 0.01 3.17
C CYS A 204 2.47 -1.31 2.38
N TYR A 205 3.29 -1.33 1.33
CA TYR A 205 3.56 -2.53 0.54
C TYR A 205 4.22 -3.63 1.36
N LYS A 206 5.24 -3.32 2.18
CA LYS A 206 5.87 -4.29 3.09
C LYS A 206 4.86 -4.92 4.04
N GLU A 207 3.91 -4.15 4.56
CA GLU A 207 2.87 -4.70 5.45
C GLU A 207 1.90 -5.63 4.70
N LEU A 208 1.48 -5.27 3.49
CA LEU A 208 0.70 -6.15 2.61
C LEU A 208 1.45 -7.46 2.30
N LYS A 209 2.76 -7.41 2.04
CA LYS A 209 3.58 -8.61 1.83
C LYS A 209 3.75 -9.42 3.11
N THR A 210 3.79 -8.78 4.28
CA THR A 210 3.82 -9.46 5.59
C THR A 210 2.55 -10.27 5.82
N MET A 211 1.39 -9.70 5.48
CA MET A 211 0.10 -10.39 5.53
C MET A 211 0.11 -11.70 4.71
N VAL A 212 0.60 -11.63 3.47
CA VAL A 212 0.72 -12.79 2.59
C VAL A 212 1.76 -13.80 3.12
N ALA A 213 2.91 -13.32 3.60
CA ALA A 213 3.94 -14.19 4.17
C ALA A 213 3.43 -14.95 5.41
N ASN A 214 2.62 -14.31 6.26
CA ASN A 214 1.97 -14.96 7.39
C ASN A 214 1.04 -16.09 6.93
N CYS A 215 0.29 -15.87 5.84
CA CYS A 215 -0.54 -16.89 5.24
C CYS A 215 0.29 -18.10 4.80
N PHE A 216 1.38 -17.91 4.05
CA PHE A 216 2.22 -19.04 3.62
C PHE A 216 2.86 -19.77 4.80
N LYS A 217 3.29 -19.03 5.82
CA LYS A 217 3.90 -19.60 7.02
C LYS A 217 2.94 -20.48 7.81
N TYR A 218 1.67 -20.08 7.94
CA TYR A 218 0.69 -20.83 8.72
C TYR A 218 -0.05 -21.90 7.91
N ASN A 219 -0.35 -21.61 6.64
CA ASN A 219 -1.27 -22.39 5.81
C ASN A 219 -0.54 -23.26 4.77
N ALA A 220 0.71 -23.65 5.01
CA ALA A 220 1.50 -24.47 4.07
C ALA A 220 0.78 -25.77 3.65
N GLU A 221 -0.05 -26.33 4.54
CA GLU A 221 -0.83 -27.55 4.28
C GLU A 221 -2.30 -27.28 3.89
N VAL A 222 -2.77 -26.03 3.98
CA VAL A 222 -4.16 -25.64 3.69
C VAL A 222 -4.25 -25.05 2.29
N LYS A 223 -4.30 -25.93 1.28
CA LYS A 223 -4.20 -25.57 -0.14
C LYS A 223 -5.10 -24.40 -0.58
N LYS A 224 -6.37 -24.34 -0.17
CA LYS A 224 -7.29 -23.25 -0.58
C LYS A 224 -6.79 -21.88 -0.12
N ILE A 225 -6.41 -21.76 1.16
CA ILE A 225 -5.93 -20.49 1.72
C ILE A 225 -4.55 -20.14 1.15
N TYR A 226 -3.70 -21.14 0.95
CA TYR A 226 -2.41 -20.97 0.29
C TYR A 226 -2.55 -20.43 -1.14
N ASP A 227 -3.46 -21.00 -1.93
CA ASP A 227 -3.76 -20.56 -3.30
C ASP A 227 -4.31 -19.12 -3.31
N CYS A 228 -5.21 -18.76 -2.38
CA CYS A 228 -5.66 -17.38 -2.20
C CYS A 228 -4.46 -16.44 -1.89
N GLY A 229 -3.51 -16.89 -1.07
CA GLY A 229 -2.28 -16.16 -0.79
C GLY A 229 -1.43 -15.93 -2.04
N LEU A 230 -1.28 -16.94 -2.91
CA LEU A 230 -0.54 -16.81 -4.18
C LEU A 230 -1.19 -15.82 -5.14
N GLU A 231 -2.52 -15.83 -5.25
CA GLU A 231 -3.24 -14.90 -6.12
C GLU A 231 -3.19 -13.47 -5.57
N LEU A 232 -3.39 -13.31 -4.26
CA LEU A 232 -3.29 -12.01 -3.60
C LEU A 232 -1.89 -11.42 -3.73
N ASP A 233 -0.84 -12.25 -3.61
CA ASP A 233 0.55 -11.80 -3.76
C ASP A 233 0.81 -11.19 -5.14
N LYS A 234 0.37 -11.90 -6.19
CA LYS A 234 0.49 -11.44 -7.58
C LYS A 234 -0.29 -10.15 -7.82
N MET A 235 -1.49 -10.03 -7.23
CA MET A 235 -2.31 -8.82 -7.33
C MET A 235 -1.60 -7.63 -6.68
N ILE A 236 -1.08 -7.81 -5.46
CA ILE A 236 -0.33 -6.77 -4.73
C ILE A 236 0.87 -6.31 -5.55
N ASP A 237 1.67 -7.23 -6.09
CA ASP A 237 2.85 -6.89 -6.88
C ASP A 237 2.49 -6.16 -8.18
N THR A 238 1.43 -6.59 -8.87
CA THR A 238 0.94 -5.95 -10.11
C THR A 238 0.44 -4.53 -9.85
N LEU A 239 -0.33 -4.33 -8.78
CA LEU A 239 -0.83 -3.01 -8.41
C LEU A 239 0.32 -2.09 -7.99
N PHE A 240 1.24 -2.58 -7.16
CA PHE A 240 2.35 -1.77 -6.69
C PHE A 240 3.31 -1.38 -7.83
N THR A 241 3.60 -2.29 -8.76
CA THR A 241 4.45 -1.98 -9.93
C THR A 241 3.82 -0.96 -10.86
N LYS A 242 2.49 -0.95 -11.03
CA LYS A 242 1.78 0.09 -11.79
C LYS A 242 1.96 1.49 -11.20
N HIS A 243 2.15 1.59 -9.89
CA HIS A 243 2.38 2.87 -9.18
C HIS A 243 3.86 3.15 -8.89
N LYS A 244 4.77 2.33 -9.42
CA LYS A 244 6.21 2.59 -9.37
C LYS A 244 6.55 3.60 -10.47
N SER A 245 7.23 4.69 -10.10
CA SER A 245 7.67 5.67 -11.09
C SER A 245 8.52 5.00 -12.16
N THR A 246 8.18 5.24 -13.43
CA THR A 246 8.93 4.67 -14.55
C THR A 246 10.33 5.28 -14.60
N LYS A 247 11.27 4.61 -15.28
CA LYS A 247 12.61 5.19 -15.49
C LYS A 247 12.51 6.57 -16.17
N ASP A 248 11.59 6.71 -17.12
CA ASP A 248 11.40 7.95 -17.87
C ASP A 248 10.81 9.07 -16.98
N GLU A 249 9.88 8.75 -16.08
CA GLU A 249 9.36 9.71 -15.10
C GLU A 249 10.42 10.14 -14.08
N ILE A 250 11.28 9.23 -13.65
CA ILE A 250 12.40 9.56 -12.77
C ILE A 250 13.38 10.49 -13.49
N ILE A 251 13.72 10.17 -14.74
CA ILE A 251 14.58 11.03 -15.57
C ILE A 251 13.96 12.41 -15.75
N ALA A 252 12.66 12.49 -16.05
CA ALA A 252 11.94 13.76 -16.18
C ALA A 252 11.95 14.57 -14.88
N LYS A 253 11.71 13.94 -13.72
CA LYS A 253 11.82 14.59 -12.40
C LYS A 253 13.24 15.11 -12.14
N ILE A 254 14.27 14.35 -12.50
CA ILE A 254 15.68 14.80 -12.37
C ILE A 254 15.94 16.03 -13.24
N VAL A 255 15.48 16.04 -14.49
CA VAL A 255 15.64 17.19 -15.40
C VAL A 255 14.92 18.42 -14.88
N ASP A 256 13.67 18.27 -14.42
CA ASP A 256 12.89 19.38 -13.82
C ASP A 256 13.59 19.97 -12.59
N LEU A 257 14.08 19.11 -11.68
CA LEU A 257 14.82 19.56 -10.50
C LEU A 257 16.11 20.28 -10.87
N LYS A 258 16.86 19.79 -11.87
CA LYS A 258 18.06 20.47 -12.38
C LYS A 258 17.73 21.86 -12.93
N ASN A 259 16.63 22.00 -13.67
CA ASN A 259 16.19 23.29 -14.19
C ASN A 259 15.80 24.26 -13.06
N LYS A 260 15.08 23.78 -12.04
CA LYS A 260 14.73 24.58 -10.86
C LYS A 260 15.97 25.06 -10.10
N ILE A 261 16.95 24.18 -9.90
CA ILE A 261 18.24 24.55 -9.29
C ILE A 261 18.92 25.64 -10.11
N ASN A 262 18.92 25.54 -11.43
CA ASN A 262 19.53 26.55 -12.30
C ASN A 262 18.82 27.92 -12.17
N VAL A 263 17.49 27.94 -12.17
CA VAL A 263 16.71 29.17 -11.98
C VAL A 263 17.01 29.79 -10.61
N LEU A 264 16.96 29.00 -9.54
CA LEU A 264 17.24 29.48 -8.18
C LEU A 264 18.67 29.99 -8.04
N ASN A 265 19.65 29.35 -8.67
CA ASN A 265 21.04 29.82 -8.67
C ASN A 265 21.19 31.17 -9.39
N ASN A 266 20.48 31.38 -10.50
CA ASN A 266 20.48 32.65 -11.20
C ASN A 266 19.83 33.76 -10.37
N GLU A 267 18.71 33.49 -9.72
CA GLU A 267 18.06 34.43 -8.81
C GLU A 267 19.01 34.78 -7.64
N LEU A 268 19.63 33.77 -7.04
CA LEU A 268 20.57 33.95 -5.93
C LEU A 268 21.76 34.84 -6.35
N LYS A 269 22.33 34.61 -7.54
CA LYS A 269 23.37 35.47 -8.12
C LYS A 269 22.93 36.94 -8.24
N ILE A 270 21.72 37.19 -8.72
CA ILE A 270 21.18 38.57 -8.84
C ILE A 270 21.09 39.24 -7.47
N TYR A 271 20.68 38.51 -6.43
CA TYR A 271 20.62 39.06 -5.09
C TYR A 271 22.02 39.30 -4.50
N GLU A 272 22.96 38.39 -4.71
CA GLU A 272 24.34 38.53 -4.25
C GLU A 272 25.05 39.72 -4.88
N GLU A 273 24.83 39.98 -6.18
CA GLU A 273 25.41 41.12 -6.90
C GLU A 273 24.93 42.48 -6.35
N ARG A 274 23.81 42.52 -5.64
CA ARG A 274 23.25 43.74 -5.02
C ARG A 274 23.86 44.07 -3.66
N LEU A 275 24.65 43.17 -3.08
CA LEU A 275 25.28 43.35 -1.77
C LEU A 275 26.69 43.92 -1.91
N THR A 276 27.14 44.63 -0.88
CA THR A 276 28.54 45.03 -0.72
C THR A 276 29.42 43.87 -0.28
N ASP A 277 30.74 44.00 -0.38
CA ASP A 277 31.69 42.95 -0.01
C ASP A 277 31.66 42.62 1.49
N GLU A 278 31.39 43.61 2.37
CA GLU A 278 31.19 43.35 3.81
C GLU A 278 29.88 42.61 4.08
N GLU A 279 28.81 42.94 3.37
CA GLU A 279 27.51 42.28 3.54
C GLU A 279 27.55 40.83 3.04
N ARG A 280 28.25 40.56 1.93
CA ARG A 280 28.44 39.20 1.41
C ARG A 280 29.15 38.27 2.39
N LYS A 281 30.12 38.77 3.16
CA LYS A 281 30.86 37.99 4.17
C LYS A 281 29.99 37.50 5.34
N ASN A 282 28.82 38.11 5.55
CA ASN A 282 27.88 37.72 6.61
C ASN A 282 26.87 36.66 6.15
N ILE A 283 26.88 36.26 4.88
CA ILE A 283 26.04 35.17 4.37
C ILE A 283 26.68 33.83 4.73
N VAL A 284 25.93 32.99 5.45
CA VAL A 284 26.33 31.61 5.76
C VAL A 284 25.99 30.74 4.55
N TYR A 285 27.02 30.36 3.80
CA TYR A 285 26.89 29.35 2.75
C TYR A 285 27.00 27.96 3.38
N ASP A 286 26.06 27.07 3.06
CA ASP A 286 26.24 25.62 3.25
C ASP A 286 27.11 25.05 2.12
N ARG A 287 28.24 25.71 1.88
CA ARG A 287 29.26 25.32 0.91
C ARG A 287 30.60 25.26 1.62
N GLU A 288 31.37 24.24 1.30
CA GLU A 288 32.72 24.03 1.85
C GLU A 288 33.70 25.12 1.39
N TYR A 289 33.48 25.69 0.21
CA TYR A 289 34.30 26.76 -0.36
C TYR A 289 33.50 28.05 -0.55
N THR A 290 34.00 29.14 0.03
CA THR A 290 33.45 30.50 -0.08
C THR A 290 33.56 31.07 -1.50
N LEU A 291 32.83 32.16 -1.78
CA LEU A 291 32.91 32.86 -3.06
C LEU A 291 34.32 33.40 -3.34
N ASP A 292 34.97 33.97 -2.33
CA ASP A 292 36.33 34.52 -2.44
C ASP A 292 37.35 33.42 -2.77
N GLU A 293 37.24 32.24 -2.13
CA GLU A 293 38.11 31.09 -2.45
C GLU A 293 37.90 30.58 -3.88
N ARG A 294 36.66 30.55 -4.36
CA ARG A 294 36.35 30.14 -5.74
C ARG A 294 36.86 31.14 -6.77
N LEU A 295 36.77 32.44 -6.48
CA LEU A 295 37.34 33.50 -7.33
C LEU A 295 38.87 33.40 -7.39
N GLU A 296 39.50 33.16 -6.25
CA GLU A 296 40.96 32.97 -6.16
C GLU A 296 41.42 31.75 -6.98
N LEU A 297 40.70 30.63 -6.92
CA LEU A 297 40.96 29.47 -7.78
C LEU A 297 40.78 29.83 -9.26
N GLY A 298 39.78 30.65 -9.60
CA GLY A 298 39.57 31.16 -10.96
C GLY A 298 40.75 31.94 -11.49
N ASN A 299 41.26 32.88 -10.69
CA ASN A 299 42.46 33.65 -11.04
C ASN A 299 43.65 32.71 -11.28
N GLN A 300 43.88 31.74 -10.41
CA GLN A 300 44.96 30.76 -10.57
C GLN A 300 44.81 29.90 -11.83
N ILE A 301 43.58 29.55 -12.23
CA ILE A 301 43.31 28.79 -13.46
C ILE A 301 43.69 29.62 -14.69
N THR A 302 43.50 30.94 -14.69
CA THR A 302 43.85 31.80 -15.84
C THR A 302 45.35 31.86 -16.12
N GLU A 303 46.19 31.53 -15.13
CA GLU A 303 47.65 31.50 -15.26
C GLU A 303 48.18 30.14 -15.77
N LEU A 304 47.32 29.14 -15.92
CA LEU A 304 47.70 27.79 -16.31
C LEU A 304 47.98 27.67 -17.82
N ASN A 305 48.90 26.77 -18.17
CA ASN A 305 49.11 26.40 -19.57
C ASN A 305 48.04 25.41 -20.07
N GLN A 306 48.01 25.18 -21.39
CA GLN A 306 47.01 24.33 -22.04
C GLN A 306 46.93 22.90 -21.50
N ILE A 307 48.07 22.29 -21.13
CA ILE A 307 48.09 20.93 -20.56
C ILE A 307 47.41 20.92 -19.19
N GLN A 308 47.66 21.96 -18.40
CA GLN A 308 47.09 22.10 -17.07
C GLN A 308 45.59 22.43 -17.11
N THR A 309 45.16 23.31 -17.99
CA THR A 309 43.73 23.61 -18.18
C THR A 309 42.96 22.42 -18.75
N THR A 310 43.60 21.56 -19.57
CA THR A 310 43.00 20.29 -20.02
C THR A 310 42.73 19.33 -18.85
N LYS A 311 43.63 19.27 -17.85
CA LYS A 311 43.40 18.47 -16.64
C LYS A 311 42.26 19.05 -15.79
N ILE A 312 42.15 20.37 -15.67
CA ILE A 312 41.01 21.03 -15.04
C ILE A 312 39.70 20.67 -15.77
N ALA A 313 39.65 20.80 -17.09
CA ALA A 313 38.50 20.41 -17.90
C ALA A 313 38.11 18.93 -17.70
N HIS A 314 39.10 18.04 -17.54
CA HIS A 314 38.85 16.65 -17.22
C HIS A 314 38.23 16.46 -15.82
N ILE A 315 38.70 17.18 -14.80
CA ILE A 315 38.09 17.18 -13.45
C ILE A 315 36.62 17.61 -13.54
N ILE A 316 36.34 18.68 -14.28
CA ILE A 316 34.97 19.21 -14.43
C ILE A 316 34.07 18.23 -15.18
N SER A 317 34.54 17.60 -16.25
CA SER A 317 33.70 16.66 -17.03
C SER A 317 33.23 15.44 -16.23
N LYS A 318 33.95 15.02 -15.17
CA LYS A 318 33.51 13.96 -14.24
C LYS A 318 32.24 14.33 -13.46
N THR A 319 31.92 15.61 -13.34
CA THR A 319 30.71 16.09 -12.66
C THR A 319 29.45 15.98 -13.52
N GLY A 320 29.59 15.64 -14.81
CA GLY A 320 28.49 15.62 -15.77
C GLY A 320 28.03 17.02 -16.20
N ILE A 321 28.79 18.08 -15.88
CA ILE A 321 28.59 19.43 -16.38
C ILE A 321 29.15 19.52 -17.81
N HIS A 322 28.34 20.02 -18.73
CA HIS A 322 28.75 20.28 -20.11
C HIS A 322 29.57 21.57 -20.15
N LEU A 323 30.74 21.52 -20.78
CA LEU A 323 31.60 22.68 -20.98
C LEU A 323 31.26 23.31 -22.33
N ASP A 324 30.83 24.57 -22.31
CA ASP A 324 30.51 25.30 -23.53
C ASP A 324 31.79 25.96 -24.08
N PHE A 325 32.12 25.62 -25.32
CA PHE A 325 33.30 26.13 -25.99
C PHE A 325 32.99 27.48 -26.64
N VAL A 326 33.73 28.51 -26.25
CA VAL A 326 33.68 29.84 -26.85
C VAL A 326 34.81 29.92 -27.88
N GLY A 327 34.55 29.49 -29.12
CA GLY A 327 35.57 29.45 -30.17
C GLY A 327 36.31 28.11 -30.25
N ARG A 328 37.52 28.10 -30.84
CA ARG A 328 38.18 26.83 -31.23
C ARG A 328 38.82 26.05 -30.07
N ASN A 329 39.16 26.71 -28.96
CA ASN A 329 39.90 26.09 -27.84
C ASN A 329 39.70 26.80 -26.48
N GLU A 330 38.68 27.65 -26.32
CA GLU A 330 38.41 28.34 -25.06
C GLU A 330 37.09 27.82 -24.47
N VAL A 331 37.03 27.78 -23.14
CA VAL A 331 35.86 27.35 -22.38
C VAL A 331 35.55 28.45 -21.39
N GLU A 332 34.32 28.94 -21.42
CA GLU A 332 33.82 29.87 -20.40
C GLU A 332 33.10 29.05 -19.33
N MET A 333 33.44 29.28 -18.05
CA MET A 333 32.88 28.51 -16.96
C MET A 333 32.71 29.36 -15.71
N ASP A 334 31.53 29.24 -15.09
CA ASP A 334 31.24 29.84 -13.80
C ASP A 334 31.64 28.90 -12.66
N LEU A 335 32.75 29.19 -11.97
CA LEU A 335 33.18 28.39 -10.81
C LEU A 335 32.15 28.40 -9.67
N ARG A 336 31.19 29.33 -9.64
CA ARG A 336 30.10 29.35 -8.66
C ARG A 336 29.09 28.23 -8.89
N SER A 337 28.97 27.71 -10.10
CA SER A 337 28.04 26.63 -10.43
C SER A 337 28.62 25.23 -10.19
N LEU A 338 29.92 25.12 -9.88
CA LEU A 338 30.56 23.83 -9.62
C LEU A 338 30.28 23.30 -8.21
N PRO A 339 30.02 21.98 -8.04
CA PRO A 339 29.91 21.34 -6.73
C PRO A 339 31.20 21.48 -5.90
N ASP A 340 31.10 21.54 -4.56
CA ASP A 340 32.27 21.66 -3.68
C ASP A 340 33.30 20.56 -3.88
N LYS A 341 32.86 19.31 -4.08
CA LYS A 341 33.76 18.20 -4.40
C LYS A 341 34.62 18.48 -5.63
N CYS A 342 34.06 19.10 -6.66
CA CYS A 342 34.80 19.46 -7.87
C CYS A 342 35.80 20.59 -7.59
N ILE A 343 35.39 21.59 -6.80
CA ILE A 343 36.29 22.66 -6.34
C ILE A 343 37.44 22.12 -5.52
N GLY A 344 37.21 21.15 -4.65
CA GLY A 344 38.26 20.46 -3.90
C GLY A 344 39.27 19.76 -4.81
N GLU A 345 38.79 18.99 -5.80
CA GLU A 345 39.68 18.35 -6.78
C GLU A 345 40.48 19.37 -7.62
N ILE A 346 39.89 20.51 -7.98
CA ILE A 346 40.56 21.61 -8.67
C ILE A 346 41.65 22.20 -7.76
N LYS A 347 41.32 22.47 -6.49
CA LYS A 347 42.24 23.04 -5.51
C LYS A 347 43.43 22.11 -5.25
N ASP A 348 43.19 20.82 -5.01
CA ASP A 348 44.24 19.82 -4.80
C ASP A 348 45.20 19.75 -5.99
N TYR A 349 44.66 19.83 -7.21
CA TYR A 349 45.47 19.85 -8.41
C TYR A 349 46.32 21.12 -8.51
N LEU A 350 45.75 22.30 -8.24
CA LEU A 350 46.49 23.57 -8.22
C LEU A 350 47.59 23.58 -7.15
N ASP A 351 47.31 23.06 -5.96
CA ASP A 351 48.29 22.93 -4.88
C ASP A 351 49.43 21.97 -5.27
N SER A 352 49.14 20.89 -5.99
CA SER A 352 50.16 19.97 -6.52
C SER A 352 51.11 20.62 -7.53
N ILE A 353 50.61 21.58 -8.33
CA ILE A 353 51.43 22.35 -9.28
C ILE A 353 52.36 23.30 -8.52
N LYS A 354 51.86 23.96 -7.47
CA LYS A 354 52.66 24.86 -6.63
C LYS A 354 53.77 24.10 -5.91
N ALA A 355 53.44 22.92 -5.36
CA ALA A 355 54.41 22.05 -4.67
C ALA A 355 55.49 21.46 -5.59
N SER A 356 55.29 21.45 -6.90
CA SER A 356 56.28 20.97 -7.88
C SER A 356 57.16 22.09 -8.48
N LYS A 357 56.91 23.35 -8.09
CA LYS A 357 57.70 24.54 -8.48
C LYS A 357 58.60 25.08 -7.37
N GLY A 358 58.41 24.64 -6.12
CA GLY A 358 59.29 24.92 -4.98
C GLY A 358 60.18 23.73 -4.69
#